data_AF-A0A6B1I9G9-F1
#
_entry.id   AF-A0A6B1I9G9-F1
#
_cell.length_a   1.000
_cell.length_b   1.000
_cell.length_c   1.000
_cell.angle_alpha   90.00
_cell.angle_beta   90.00
_cell.angle_gamma   90.00
#
_symmetry.space_group_name_H-M   'P 1'
#
loop_
_entity.id
_entity.type
_entity.pdbx_description
1 polymer ?
#
loop_
_entity_poly.entity_id
_entity_poly.type
_entity_poly.pdbx_seq_one_letter_code
_entity_poly.pdbx_strand_id
1 'polypeptide(L)'
;MSRALAWIRKSKGDDDDIGLEEQREVVPGLAAELADEVEKLDLGVHTGFSTMTRDDESGLLDQNERVTERIDELRSGRFDYLVALDDRRVCRDEYLRVIQYAAGQGNTEIVYAGEVNEDDLTFDLKRRIERDTKEEEIEKSRRAIERRKQQGYDHGRPRFGMTYDANGHYQVPGEEFDTVTEIFQLDNAEKSRREIADEVDVPVATVQNVLDRREWYEEREQMAEM
;
A
#
# COMPACT_ATOMS: atom_id res chain seq x y z
N MET A 1 -31.87 -11.87 -30.21
CA MET A 1 -30.77 -11.00 -30.62
C MET A 1 -29.83 -10.98 -29.45
N SER A 2 -28.65 -11.58 -29.61
CA SER A 2 -27.71 -11.73 -28.50
C SER A 2 -26.98 -10.42 -28.23
N ARG A 3 -26.63 -10.16 -26.97
CA ARG A 3 -26.00 -8.91 -26.55
C ARG A 3 -24.73 -9.19 -25.77
N ALA A 4 -23.65 -8.51 -26.13
CA ALA A 4 -22.37 -8.58 -25.44
C ALA A 4 -22.03 -7.24 -24.75
N LEU A 5 -21.47 -7.34 -23.55
CA LEU A 5 -20.84 -6.23 -22.84
C LEU A 5 -19.32 -6.31 -23.03
N ALA A 6 -18.74 -5.36 -23.75
CA ALA A 6 -17.29 -5.19 -23.86
C ALA A 6 -16.76 -4.37 -22.68
N TRP A 7 -15.99 -5.01 -21.79
CA TRP A 7 -15.42 -4.43 -20.58
C TRP A 7 -13.95 -4.06 -20.79
N ILE A 8 -13.64 -2.76 -20.75
CA ILE A 8 -12.31 -2.22 -21.01
C ILE A 8 -11.86 -1.37 -19.80
N ARG A 9 -10.69 -1.68 -19.25
CA ARG A 9 -10.15 -0.94 -18.10
C ARG A 9 -8.65 -1.17 -17.92
N LYS A 10 -7.84 -0.12 -18.00
CA LYS A 10 -6.42 -0.19 -17.63
C LYS A 10 -6.22 0.24 -16.17
N SER A 11 -5.29 -0.40 -15.47
CA SER A 11 -5.07 -0.10 -14.05
C SER A 11 -4.22 1.13 -13.74
N LYS A 12 -3.23 1.43 -14.59
CA LYS A 12 -2.27 2.55 -14.45
C LYS A 12 -1.71 2.89 -15.82
N GLY A 13 -1.38 4.16 -16.05
CA GLY A 13 -0.89 4.67 -17.33
C GLY A 13 -1.70 5.87 -17.80
N ASP A 14 -1.44 6.33 -19.03
CA ASP A 14 -2.26 7.31 -19.73
C ASP A 14 -3.21 6.61 -20.71
N ASP A 15 -4.28 7.30 -21.10
CA ASP A 15 -5.32 6.77 -22.00
C ASP A 15 -4.79 6.49 -23.43
N ASP A 16 -3.64 7.08 -23.78
CA ASP A 16 -2.92 6.90 -25.05
C ASP A 16 -1.86 5.78 -25.00
N ASP A 17 -1.79 5.03 -23.90
CA ASP A 17 -0.88 3.90 -23.84
C ASP A 17 -1.36 2.74 -24.74
N ILE A 18 -0.42 2.18 -25.52
CA ILE A 18 -0.59 1.07 -26.46
C ILE A 18 -1.52 -0.05 -25.93
N GLY A 19 -1.38 -0.41 -24.66
CA GLY A 19 -2.19 -1.49 -24.06
C GLY A 19 -3.67 -1.16 -23.79
N LEU A 20 -4.11 0.10 -23.83
CA LEU A 20 -5.54 0.47 -23.77
C LEU A 20 -6.14 0.57 -25.16
N GLU A 21 -5.41 1.11 -26.13
CA GLU A 21 -5.82 1.12 -27.54
C GLU A 21 -6.03 -0.30 -28.07
N GLU A 22 -5.10 -1.21 -27.78
CA GLU A 22 -5.23 -2.63 -28.13
C GLU A 22 -6.50 -3.26 -27.52
N GLN A 23 -6.84 -2.93 -26.26
CA GLN A 23 -8.08 -3.40 -25.64
C GLN A 23 -9.33 -2.84 -26.33
N ARG A 24 -9.30 -1.56 -26.73
CA ARG A 24 -10.42 -0.88 -27.42
C ARG A 24 -10.68 -1.46 -28.80
N GLU A 25 -9.70 -2.13 -29.40
CA GLU A 25 -9.84 -2.87 -30.65
C GLU A 25 -10.26 -4.33 -30.42
N VAL A 26 -9.46 -5.08 -29.64
CA VAL A 26 -9.60 -6.53 -29.48
C VAL A 26 -10.89 -6.93 -28.76
N VAL A 27 -11.22 -6.25 -27.66
CA VAL A 27 -12.37 -6.64 -26.81
C VAL A 27 -13.70 -6.43 -27.54
N PRO A 28 -13.96 -5.26 -28.17
CA PRO A 28 -15.18 -5.10 -28.98
C PRO A 28 -15.21 -5.96 -30.22
N GLY A 29 -14.05 -6.27 -30.84
CA GLY A 29 -13.95 -7.17 -31.97
C GLY A 29 -14.47 -8.56 -31.63
N LEU A 30 -13.95 -9.16 -30.54
CA LEU A 30 -14.42 -10.45 -30.06
C LEU A 30 -15.89 -10.41 -29.62
N ALA A 31 -16.34 -9.33 -28.97
CA ALA A 31 -17.74 -9.17 -28.60
C ALA A 31 -18.69 -9.17 -29.81
N ALA A 32 -18.27 -8.56 -30.92
CA ALA A 32 -19.04 -8.53 -32.17
C ALA A 32 -19.05 -9.88 -32.91
N GLU A 33 -18.09 -10.77 -32.65
CA GLU A 33 -18.11 -12.14 -33.16
C GLU A 33 -19.09 -13.03 -32.38
N LEU A 34 -19.31 -12.73 -31.09
CA LEU A 34 -20.15 -13.51 -30.19
C LEU A 34 -21.62 -13.05 -30.16
N ALA A 35 -21.87 -11.77 -30.40
CA ALA A 35 -23.19 -11.17 -30.24
C ALA A 35 -23.61 -10.24 -31.38
N ASP A 36 -24.93 -10.16 -31.58
CA ASP A 36 -25.54 -9.27 -32.57
C ASP A 36 -25.40 -7.78 -32.17
N GLU A 37 -25.45 -7.49 -30.86
CA GLU A 37 -25.30 -6.14 -30.32
C GLU A 37 -24.14 -6.07 -29.31
N VAL A 38 -23.34 -5.00 -29.37
CA VAL A 38 -22.22 -4.76 -28.44
C VAL A 38 -22.42 -3.45 -27.70
N GLU A 39 -22.49 -3.50 -26.38
CA GLU A 39 -22.42 -2.34 -25.50
C GLU A 39 -21.02 -2.25 -24.87
N LYS A 40 -20.47 -1.05 -24.71
CA LYS A 40 -19.11 -0.84 -24.17
C LYS A 40 -19.15 -0.23 -22.77
N LEU A 41 -18.54 -0.91 -21.80
CA LEU A 41 -18.08 -0.31 -20.56
C LEU A 41 -16.57 -0.02 -20.68
N ASP A 42 -16.24 1.15 -21.25
CA ASP A 42 -14.87 1.66 -21.26
C ASP A 42 -14.65 2.59 -20.06
N LEU A 43 -13.82 2.11 -19.13
CA LEU A 43 -13.42 2.83 -17.91
C LEU A 43 -12.10 3.59 -18.08
N GLY A 44 -11.42 3.46 -19.24
CA GLY A 44 -10.09 4.03 -19.45
C GLY A 44 -9.10 3.58 -18.39
N VAL A 45 -8.32 4.52 -17.87
CA VAL A 45 -7.47 4.31 -16.69
C VAL A 45 -8.30 4.42 -15.41
N HIS A 46 -8.61 3.28 -14.80
CA HIS A 46 -9.37 3.20 -13.55
C HIS A 46 -8.79 2.13 -12.63
N THR A 47 -8.90 2.28 -11.30
CA THR A 47 -8.49 1.22 -10.37
C THR A 47 -9.34 -0.04 -10.55
N GLY A 48 -8.75 -1.21 -10.30
CA GLY A 48 -9.45 -2.50 -10.34
C GLY A 48 -9.79 -3.03 -8.95
N PHE A 49 -9.52 -2.25 -7.91
CA PHE A 49 -9.78 -2.61 -6.51
C PHE A 49 -11.14 -2.07 -6.06
N SER A 50 -11.74 -2.76 -5.10
CA SER A 50 -13.05 -2.48 -4.50
C SER A 50 -12.92 -2.13 -3.02
N THR A 51 -14.04 -1.72 -2.42
CA THR A 51 -14.15 -1.50 -0.97
C THR A 51 -13.88 -2.77 -0.14
N MET A 52 -13.89 -3.95 -0.76
CA MET A 52 -13.59 -5.22 -0.07
C MET A 52 -12.11 -5.36 0.31
N THR A 53 -11.21 -4.67 -0.40
CA THR A 53 -9.75 -4.73 -0.13
C THR A 53 -9.17 -3.37 0.27
N ARG A 54 -9.85 -2.26 -0.03
CA ARG A 54 -9.39 -0.91 0.28
C ARG A 54 -10.48 -0.09 0.92
N ASP A 55 -10.13 0.74 1.88
CA ASP A 55 -11.06 1.65 2.56
C ASP A 55 -10.64 3.10 2.29
N ASP A 56 -10.68 3.49 1.01
CA ASP A 56 -10.34 4.84 0.56
C ASP A 56 -11.32 5.36 -0.51
N GLU A 57 -11.46 6.68 -0.62
CA GLU A 57 -12.37 7.36 -1.55
C GLU A 57 -11.73 7.56 -2.95
N SER A 58 -10.77 6.73 -3.37
CA SER A 58 -10.04 6.92 -4.63
C SER A 58 -10.83 6.55 -5.90
N GLY A 59 -12.16 6.46 -5.81
CA GLY A 59 -13.00 6.00 -6.91
C GLY A 59 -12.80 4.51 -7.14
N LEU A 60 -13.04 3.69 -6.12
CA LEU A 60 -12.93 2.24 -6.19
C LEU A 60 -13.95 1.67 -7.21
N LEU A 61 -13.68 0.45 -7.68
CA LEU A 61 -14.43 -0.17 -8.77
C LEU A 61 -15.94 -0.26 -8.47
N ASP A 62 -16.28 -0.58 -7.23
CA ASP A 62 -17.65 -0.71 -6.71
C ASP A 62 -18.27 0.62 -6.25
N GLN A 63 -17.51 1.72 -6.30
CA GLN A 63 -18.02 3.08 -6.11
C GLN A 63 -18.37 3.74 -7.45
N ASN A 64 -17.96 3.15 -8.58
CA ASN A 64 -18.25 3.69 -9.91
C ASN A 64 -19.67 3.31 -10.36
N GLU A 65 -20.54 4.31 -10.52
CA GLU A 65 -21.95 4.10 -10.92
C GLU A 65 -22.11 3.34 -12.24
N ARG A 66 -21.19 3.54 -13.20
CA ARG A 66 -21.22 2.81 -14.47
C ARG A 66 -20.89 1.34 -14.27
N VAL A 67 -20.11 0.99 -13.26
CA VAL A 67 -19.82 -0.41 -12.93
C VAL A 67 -21.01 -1.04 -12.23
N THR A 68 -21.58 -0.38 -11.23
CA THR A 68 -22.70 -0.91 -10.46
C THR A 68 -23.94 -1.09 -11.34
N GLU A 69 -24.24 -0.15 -12.24
CA GLU A 69 -25.30 -0.30 -13.25
C GLU A 69 -25.10 -1.56 -14.10
N ARG A 70 -23.89 -1.80 -14.61
CA ARG A 70 -23.59 -2.96 -15.46
C ARG A 70 -23.70 -4.27 -14.69
N ILE A 71 -23.36 -4.28 -13.40
CA ILE A 71 -23.54 -5.46 -12.55
C ILE A 71 -25.03 -5.80 -12.37
N ASP A 72 -25.88 -4.80 -12.16
CA ASP A 72 -27.32 -5.02 -12.08
C ASP A 72 -27.91 -5.49 -13.42
N GLU A 73 -27.42 -4.95 -14.54
CA GLU A 73 -27.79 -5.41 -15.88
C GLU A 73 -27.36 -6.86 -16.15
N LEU A 74 -26.14 -7.23 -15.76
CA LEU A 74 -25.66 -8.62 -15.80
C LEU A 74 -26.57 -9.51 -14.97
N ARG A 75 -26.92 -9.11 -13.74
CA ARG A 75 -27.83 -9.87 -12.89
C ARG A 75 -29.22 -10.04 -13.49
N SER A 76 -29.70 -9.04 -14.24
CA SER A 76 -31.00 -9.09 -14.90
C SER A 76 -31.03 -9.98 -16.16
N GLY A 77 -29.86 -10.44 -16.63
CA GLY A 77 -29.73 -11.19 -17.88
C GLY A 77 -29.85 -10.32 -19.13
N ARG A 78 -29.48 -9.03 -19.04
CA ARG A 78 -29.47 -8.12 -20.21
C ARG A 78 -28.45 -8.54 -21.27
N PHE A 79 -27.37 -9.19 -20.85
CA PHE A 79 -26.26 -9.60 -21.70
C PHE A 79 -26.12 -11.12 -21.71
N ASP A 80 -25.89 -11.68 -22.89
CA ASP A 80 -25.52 -13.08 -23.05
C ASP A 80 -24.02 -13.27 -22.83
N TYR A 81 -23.20 -12.26 -23.14
CA TYR A 81 -21.75 -12.29 -23.01
C TYR A 81 -21.19 -11.08 -22.27
N LEU A 82 -20.18 -11.29 -21.42
CA LEU A 82 -19.27 -10.26 -20.92
C LEU A 82 -17.89 -10.57 -21.48
N VAL A 83 -17.37 -9.67 -22.31
CA VAL A 83 -16.06 -9.83 -22.95
C VAL A 83 -15.07 -8.86 -22.36
N ALA A 84 -13.91 -9.35 -21.93
CA ALA A 84 -12.81 -8.52 -21.45
C ALA A 84 -11.48 -9.05 -21.98
N LEU A 85 -10.38 -8.29 -21.82
CA LEU A 85 -9.06 -8.81 -22.22
C LEU A 85 -8.61 -9.95 -21.30
N ASP A 86 -8.68 -9.73 -20.00
CA ASP A 86 -8.33 -10.68 -18.94
C ASP A 86 -9.21 -10.40 -17.71
N ASP A 87 -9.23 -11.33 -16.75
CA ASP A 87 -9.96 -11.19 -15.49
C ASP A 87 -9.50 -9.96 -14.69
N ARG A 88 -8.19 -9.66 -14.72
CA ARG A 88 -7.60 -8.49 -14.07
C ARG A 88 -8.13 -7.19 -14.66
N ARG A 89 -8.56 -7.11 -15.93
CA ARG A 89 -9.21 -5.92 -16.52
C ARG A 89 -10.63 -5.76 -16.00
N VAL A 90 -11.30 -6.85 -15.63
CA VAL A 90 -12.58 -6.78 -14.93
C VAL A 90 -12.39 -6.31 -13.50
N CYS A 91 -11.60 -7.02 -12.70
CA CYS A 91 -11.36 -6.71 -11.29
C CYS A 91 -10.05 -7.34 -10.77
N ARG A 92 -9.41 -6.73 -9.77
CA ARG A 92 -8.13 -7.18 -9.18
C ARG A 92 -8.25 -7.84 -7.81
N ASP A 93 -9.45 -7.89 -7.26
CA ASP A 93 -9.69 -8.44 -5.94
C ASP A 93 -10.98 -9.29 -5.89
N GLU A 94 -11.45 -9.58 -4.67
CA GLU A 94 -12.55 -10.51 -4.45
C GLU A 94 -13.88 -10.04 -5.05
N TYR A 95 -13.99 -8.77 -5.41
CA TYR A 95 -15.15 -8.23 -6.09
C TYR A 95 -15.36 -8.84 -7.48
N LEU A 96 -14.34 -9.47 -8.08
CA LEU A 96 -14.51 -10.31 -9.28
C LEU A 96 -15.57 -11.40 -9.05
N ARG A 97 -15.62 -12.00 -7.86
CA ARG A 97 -16.61 -13.03 -7.53
C ARG A 97 -18.04 -12.48 -7.49
N VAL A 98 -18.20 -11.22 -7.08
CA VAL A 98 -19.50 -10.53 -7.10
C VAL A 98 -19.97 -10.35 -8.54
N ILE A 99 -19.07 -9.94 -9.43
CA ILE A 99 -19.36 -9.78 -10.86
C ILE A 99 -19.70 -11.13 -11.50
N GLN A 100 -18.90 -12.18 -11.24
CA GLN A 100 -19.15 -13.55 -11.72
C GLN A 100 -20.49 -14.09 -11.21
N TYR A 101 -20.83 -13.84 -9.93
CA TYR A 101 -22.10 -14.24 -9.37
C TYR A 101 -23.27 -13.53 -10.07
N ALA A 102 -23.16 -12.22 -10.31
CA ALA A 102 -24.17 -11.46 -11.05
C ALA A 102 -24.35 -11.98 -12.48
N ALA A 103 -23.25 -12.19 -13.22
CA ALA A 103 -23.27 -12.80 -14.55
C ALA A 103 -23.95 -14.17 -14.54
N GLY A 104 -23.62 -15.04 -13.57
CA GLY A 104 -24.26 -16.34 -13.41
C GLY A 104 -25.77 -16.26 -13.14
N GLN A 105 -26.24 -15.27 -12.37
CA GLN A 105 -27.68 -15.07 -12.14
C GLN A 105 -28.42 -14.68 -13.42
N GLY A 106 -27.81 -13.86 -14.27
CA GLY A 106 -28.36 -13.48 -15.57
C GLY A 106 -28.08 -14.45 -16.71
N ASN A 107 -27.43 -15.58 -16.42
CA ASN A 107 -26.97 -16.54 -17.44
C ASN A 107 -26.06 -15.91 -18.51
N THR A 108 -25.22 -14.96 -18.10
CA THR A 108 -24.18 -14.33 -18.93
C THR A 108 -22.89 -15.14 -18.89
N GLU A 109 -22.35 -15.47 -20.06
CA GLU A 109 -21.04 -16.11 -20.21
C GLU A 109 -19.91 -15.08 -20.21
N ILE A 110 -18.84 -15.32 -19.43
CA ILE A 110 -17.68 -14.44 -19.40
C ILE A 110 -16.61 -15.00 -20.34
N VAL A 111 -16.16 -14.17 -21.29
CA VAL A 111 -15.16 -14.54 -22.30
C VAL A 111 -13.96 -13.59 -22.22
N TYR A 112 -12.75 -14.17 -22.25
CA TYR A 112 -11.51 -13.40 -22.25
C TYR A 112 -10.81 -13.49 -23.60
N ALA A 113 -10.35 -12.34 -24.11
CA ALA A 113 -9.68 -12.23 -25.40
C ALA A 113 -8.18 -12.52 -25.35
N GLY A 114 -7.54 -12.34 -24.18
CA GLY A 114 -6.16 -12.75 -23.96
C GLY A 114 -6.07 -14.24 -23.66
N GLU A 115 -4.98 -14.88 -24.09
CA GLU A 115 -4.62 -16.20 -23.55
C GLU A 115 -4.50 -16.07 -22.04
N VAL A 116 -5.45 -16.66 -21.31
CA VAL A 116 -5.35 -16.86 -19.86
C VAL A 116 -4.19 -17.82 -19.64
N ASN A 117 -2.96 -17.31 -19.58
CA ASN A 117 -1.80 -18.13 -19.28
C ASN A 117 -2.04 -18.76 -17.88
N GLU A 118 -2.15 -20.08 -17.80
CA GLU A 118 -2.26 -20.80 -16.52
C GLU A 118 -1.07 -20.50 -15.58
N ASP A 119 0.08 -20.12 -16.14
CA ASP A 119 1.24 -19.62 -15.40
C ASP A 119 0.97 -18.29 -14.68
N ASP A 120 0.04 -17.47 -15.19
CA ASP A 120 -0.31 -16.17 -14.62
C ASP A 120 -1.19 -16.30 -13.37
N LEU A 121 -1.99 -17.38 -13.28
CA LEU A 121 -2.72 -17.77 -12.05
C LEU A 121 -1.76 -18.18 -10.92
N THR A 122 -0.69 -18.90 -11.28
CA THR A 122 0.38 -19.30 -10.34
C THR A 122 1.17 -18.07 -9.88
N PHE A 123 1.42 -17.13 -10.79
CA PHE A 123 2.08 -15.85 -10.48
C PHE A 123 1.21 -14.97 -9.57
N ASP A 124 -0.12 -14.97 -9.76
CA ASP A 124 -1.07 -14.23 -8.91
C ASP A 124 -1.24 -14.82 -7.53
N LEU A 125 -1.31 -16.16 -7.41
CA LEU A 125 -1.29 -16.82 -6.10
C LEU A 125 -0.01 -16.47 -5.36
N LYS A 126 1.14 -16.53 -6.04
CA LYS A 126 2.43 -16.20 -5.43
C LYS A 126 2.49 -14.74 -4.99
N ARG A 127 2.02 -13.79 -5.82
CA ARG A 127 2.03 -12.37 -5.51
C ARG A 127 0.99 -11.98 -4.44
N ARG A 128 -0.16 -12.67 -4.38
CA ARG A 128 -1.16 -12.49 -3.33
C ARG A 128 -0.63 -13.01 -2.01
N ILE A 129 -0.02 -14.20 -2.00
CA ILE A 129 0.70 -14.71 -0.83
C ILE A 129 1.81 -13.73 -0.41
N GLU A 130 2.61 -13.22 -1.33
CA GLU A 130 3.65 -12.23 -1.02
C GLU A 130 3.09 -10.92 -0.45
N ARG A 131 1.95 -10.45 -0.96
CA ARG A 131 1.27 -9.24 -0.46
C ARG A 131 0.67 -9.48 0.92
N ASP A 132 -0.09 -10.56 1.09
CA ASP A 132 -0.71 -10.92 2.36
C ASP A 132 0.38 -11.15 3.42
N THR A 133 1.49 -11.80 3.06
CA THR A 133 2.68 -11.93 3.92
C THR A 133 3.26 -10.56 4.28
N LYS A 134 3.39 -9.64 3.31
CA LYS A 134 3.94 -8.31 3.55
C LYS A 134 3.02 -7.44 4.42
N GLU A 135 1.71 -7.55 4.22
CA GLU A 135 0.69 -6.88 5.04
C GLU A 135 0.68 -7.44 6.47
N GLU A 136 0.77 -8.77 6.64
CA GLU A 136 0.95 -9.40 7.94
C GLU A 136 2.23 -8.95 8.64
N GLU A 137 3.35 -8.86 7.92
CA GLU A 137 4.63 -8.39 8.49
C GLU A 137 4.57 -6.89 8.87
N ILE A 138 3.87 -6.07 8.08
CA ILE A 138 3.60 -4.66 8.44
C ILE A 138 2.71 -4.60 9.69
N GLU A 139 1.68 -5.43 9.77
CA GLU A 139 0.77 -5.46 10.91
C GLU A 139 1.48 -5.95 12.18
N LYS A 140 2.28 -7.02 12.08
CA LYS A 140 3.14 -7.50 13.18
C LYS A 140 4.11 -6.42 13.63
N SER A 141 4.71 -5.70 12.70
CA SER A 141 5.61 -4.57 13.00
C SER A 141 4.86 -3.45 13.72
N ARG A 142 3.68 -3.05 13.24
CA ARG A 142 2.83 -2.03 13.90
C ARG A 142 2.44 -2.47 15.31
N ARG A 143 1.98 -3.71 15.48
CA ARG A 143 1.64 -4.28 16.81
C ARG A 143 2.85 -4.37 17.74
N ALA A 144 4.05 -4.64 17.21
CA ALA A 144 5.28 -4.63 18.00
C ALA A 144 5.62 -3.21 18.47
N ILE A 145 5.50 -2.21 17.61
CA ILE A 145 5.68 -0.80 17.97
C ILE A 145 4.65 -0.36 19.02
N GLU A 146 3.39 -0.75 18.85
CA GLU A 146 2.32 -0.45 19.79
C GLU A 146 2.55 -1.08 21.17
N ARG A 147 2.96 -2.36 21.21
CA ARG A 147 3.31 -3.03 22.46
C ARG A 147 4.46 -2.35 23.19
N ARG A 148 5.50 -1.93 22.45
CA ARG A 148 6.62 -1.16 23.04
C ARG A 148 6.14 0.17 23.63
N LYS A 149 5.28 0.90 22.92
CA LYS A 149 4.68 2.15 23.42
C LYS A 149 3.83 1.92 24.68
N GLN A 150 2.99 0.88 24.70
CA GLN A 150 2.14 0.54 25.85
C GLN A 150 2.97 0.15 27.09
N GLN A 151 4.11 -0.51 26.89
CA GLN A 151 5.03 -0.90 27.96
C GLN A 151 6.00 0.23 28.36
N GLY A 152 5.93 1.39 27.69
CA GLY A 152 6.83 2.53 27.94
C GLY A 152 8.27 2.32 27.47
N TYR A 153 8.50 1.35 26.58
CA TYR A 153 9.82 1.05 26.03
C TYR A 153 10.22 2.06 24.95
N ASP A 154 11.53 2.32 24.86
CA ASP A 154 12.06 3.21 23.84
C ASP A 154 11.94 2.58 22.44
N HIS A 155 11.69 3.41 21.44
CA HIS A 155 11.51 2.97 20.07
C HIS A 155 12.25 3.86 19.08
N GLY A 156 12.79 3.24 18.03
CA GLY A 156 13.48 3.90 16.93
C GLY A 156 14.99 3.73 17.01
N ARG A 157 15.71 4.54 16.23
CA ARG A 157 17.16 4.61 16.29
C ARG A 157 17.58 5.17 17.67
N PRO A 158 18.62 4.62 18.32
CA PRO A 158 19.19 5.21 19.51
C PRO A 158 19.54 6.68 19.28
N ARG A 159 19.30 7.52 20.29
CA ARG A 159 19.74 8.91 20.27
C ARG A 159 21.27 8.97 20.32
N PHE A 160 21.83 10.13 19.96
CA PHE A 160 23.27 10.34 19.98
C PHE A 160 23.85 10.05 21.37
N GLY A 161 24.96 9.32 21.45
CA GLY A 161 25.54 8.88 22.72
C GLY A 161 24.79 7.74 23.44
N MET A 162 23.68 7.23 22.90
CA MET A 162 22.89 6.17 23.52
C MET A 162 23.00 4.83 22.79
N THR A 163 22.82 3.75 23.54
CA THR A 163 22.62 2.40 23.02
C THR A 163 21.39 1.77 23.67
N TYR A 164 20.93 0.62 23.18
CA TYR A 164 19.88 -0.13 23.87
C TYR A 164 20.48 -0.99 25.00
N ASP A 165 19.74 -1.14 26.09
CA ASP A 165 20.05 -2.08 27.16
C ASP A 165 20.12 -3.53 26.67
N ALA A 166 20.58 -4.46 27.53
CA ALA A 166 20.71 -5.87 27.17
C ALA A 166 19.38 -6.54 26.77
N ASN A 167 18.25 -6.01 27.23
CA ASN A 167 16.91 -6.51 26.89
C ASN A 167 16.35 -5.84 25.63
N GLY A 168 17.05 -4.85 25.07
CA GLY A 168 16.60 -4.06 23.96
C GLY A 168 15.36 -3.22 24.28
N HIS A 169 15.10 -2.84 25.53
CA HIS A 169 13.88 -2.13 25.95
C HIS A 169 14.09 -0.64 26.10
N TYR A 170 15.13 -0.24 26.83
CA TYR A 170 15.43 1.16 27.11
C TYR A 170 16.75 1.58 26.47
N GLN A 171 16.85 2.87 26.16
CA GLN A 171 18.09 3.48 25.73
C GLN A 171 18.89 3.93 26.96
N VAL A 172 20.15 3.49 27.03
CA VAL A 172 21.11 3.73 28.11
C VAL A 172 22.39 4.35 27.54
N PRO A 173 23.24 5.00 28.36
CA PRO A 173 24.53 5.52 27.94
C PRO A 173 25.35 4.50 27.14
N GLY A 174 25.85 4.93 25.97
CA GLY A 174 26.71 4.15 25.09
C GLY A 174 28.15 4.65 25.06
N GLU A 175 28.92 4.19 24.07
CA GLU A 175 30.35 4.54 23.94
C GLU A 175 30.59 6.03 23.69
N GLU A 176 29.67 6.72 23.00
CA GLU A 176 29.77 8.16 22.70
C GLU A 176 29.07 9.03 23.75
N PHE A 177 28.67 8.48 24.90
CA PHE A 177 27.95 9.25 25.92
C PHE A 177 28.82 10.33 26.57
N ASP A 178 30.14 10.12 26.66
CA ASP A 178 31.07 11.12 27.19
C ASP A 178 30.97 12.45 26.42
N THR A 179 30.74 12.39 25.11
CA THR A 179 30.52 13.57 24.26
C THR A 179 29.23 14.31 24.62
N VAL A 180 28.18 13.58 25.02
CA VAL A 180 26.93 14.19 25.52
C VAL A 180 27.17 14.94 26.83
N THR A 181 27.92 14.33 27.75
CA THR A 181 28.31 14.95 29.01
C THR A 181 29.18 16.18 28.79
N GLU A 182 30.13 16.13 27.86
CA GLU A 182 30.97 17.26 27.47
C GLU A 182 30.15 18.41 26.88
N ILE A 183 29.17 18.12 26.01
CA ILE A 183 28.21 19.12 25.50
C ILE A 183 27.50 19.84 26.67
N PHE A 184 27.03 19.11 27.69
CA PHE A 184 26.38 19.74 28.85
C PHE A 184 27.35 20.59 29.68
N GLN A 185 28.59 20.15 29.86
CA GLN A 185 29.60 20.93 30.58
C GLN A 185 29.92 22.25 29.87
N LEU A 186 30.08 22.21 28.54
CA LEU A 186 30.38 23.39 27.73
C LEU A 186 29.19 24.38 27.67
N ASP A 187 27.95 23.86 27.62
CA ASP A 187 26.73 24.67 27.72
C ASP A 187 26.60 25.35 29.10
N ASN A 188 26.90 24.63 30.19
CA ASN A 188 26.95 25.21 31.54
C ASN A 188 28.04 26.27 31.69
N ALA A 189 29.10 26.22 30.88
CA ALA A 189 30.14 27.25 30.78
C ALA A 189 29.74 28.42 29.85
N GLU A 190 28.48 28.51 29.44
CA GLU A 190 27.88 29.54 28.59
C GLU A 190 28.49 29.64 27.17
N LYS A 191 29.10 28.55 26.67
CA LYS A 191 29.58 28.52 25.28
C LYS A 191 28.41 28.49 24.30
N SER A 192 28.58 29.11 23.13
CA SER A 192 27.57 29.05 22.09
C SER A 192 27.50 27.65 21.48
N ARG A 193 26.33 27.25 20.96
CA ARG A 193 26.14 25.95 20.27
C ARG A 193 27.15 25.70 19.14
N ARG A 194 27.65 26.76 18.51
CA ARG A 194 28.65 26.67 17.45
C ARG A 194 30.04 26.35 18.02
N GLU A 195 30.43 27.03 19.10
CA GLU A 195 31.69 26.75 19.80
C GLU A 195 31.69 25.32 20.37
N ILE A 196 30.57 24.90 20.96
CA ILE A 196 30.40 23.53 21.46
C ILE A 196 30.58 22.52 20.32
N ALA A 197 29.91 22.73 19.19
CA ALA A 197 29.99 21.85 18.02
C ALA A 197 31.42 21.75 17.47
N ASP A 198 32.12 22.87 17.40
CA ASP A 198 33.51 22.93 16.94
C ASP A 198 34.48 22.22 17.92
N GLU A 199 34.18 22.23 19.21
CA GLU A 199 35.02 21.64 20.27
C GLU A 199 34.84 20.13 20.41
N VAL A 200 33.60 19.65 20.35
CA VAL A 200 33.29 18.21 20.44
C VAL A 200 33.24 17.50 19.08
N ASP A 201 33.55 18.21 17.99
CA ASP A 201 33.55 17.72 16.60
C ASP A 201 32.23 17.03 16.19
N VAL A 202 31.09 17.65 16.52
CA VAL A 202 29.76 17.17 16.08
C VAL A 202 28.98 18.29 15.39
N PRO A 203 28.05 17.96 14.47
CA PRO A 203 27.22 18.99 13.83
C PRO A 203 26.46 19.83 14.87
N VAL A 204 26.36 21.15 14.62
CA VAL A 204 25.58 22.08 15.47
C VAL A 204 24.15 21.59 15.73
N ALA A 205 23.53 20.93 14.73
CA ALA A 205 22.21 20.34 14.86
C ALA A 205 22.17 19.17 15.87
N THR A 206 23.24 18.39 15.99
CA THR A 206 23.38 17.34 17.01
C THR A 206 23.48 17.94 18.40
N VAL A 207 24.34 18.96 18.58
CA VAL A 207 24.46 19.71 19.84
C VAL A 207 23.10 20.25 20.27
N GLN A 208 22.39 20.92 19.36
CA GLN A 208 21.05 21.43 19.64
C GLN A 208 20.08 20.32 20.06
N ASN A 209 20.06 19.20 19.34
CA ASN A 209 19.20 18.07 19.65
C ASN A 209 19.50 17.42 21.01
N VAL A 210 20.76 17.43 21.44
CA VAL A 210 21.20 16.95 22.75
C VAL A 210 20.71 17.89 23.85
N LEU A 211 20.97 19.20 23.72
CA LEU A 211 20.57 20.22 24.69
C LEU A 211 19.05 20.32 24.84
N ASP A 212 18.29 20.28 23.74
CA ASP A 212 16.82 20.32 23.74
C ASP A 212 16.20 19.12 24.50
N ARG A 213 16.98 18.09 24.81
CA ARG A 213 16.55 16.85 25.47
C ARG A 213 17.37 16.54 26.72
N ARG A 214 17.99 17.55 27.33
CA ARG A 214 18.89 17.39 28.48
C ARG A 214 18.27 16.58 29.62
N GLU A 215 17.06 16.95 30.05
CA GLU A 215 16.33 16.24 31.12
C GLU A 215 16.18 14.74 30.81
N TRP A 216 15.89 14.39 29.55
CA TRP A 216 15.76 12.98 29.14
C TRP A 216 17.08 12.22 29.25
N TYR A 217 18.22 12.85 28.91
CA TYR A 217 19.53 12.19 29.04
C TYR A 217 19.91 11.99 30.52
N GLU A 218 19.67 13.00 31.36
CA GLU A 218 19.95 12.94 32.80
C GLU A 218 19.10 11.85 33.50
N GLU A 219 17.82 11.72 33.14
CA GLU A 219 16.94 10.64 33.64
C GLU A 219 17.47 9.25 33.24
N ARG A 220 17.96 9.10 32.01
CA ARG A 220 18.44 7.81 31.48
C ARG A 220 19.78 7.39 32.04
N GLU A 221 20.67 8.35 32.29
CA GLU A 221 21.94 8.10 32.99
C GLU A 221 21.67 7.55 34.40
N GLN A 222 20.80 8.21 35.16
CA GLN A 222 20.41 7.75 36.52
C GLN A 222 19.75 6.38 36.51
N MET A 223 18.94 6.06 35.50
CA MET A 223 18.33 4.74 35.35
C MET A 223 19.35 3.63 35.07
N ALA A 224 20.48 3.94 34.42
CA ALA A 224 21.52 2.98 34.09
C ALA A 224 22.48 2.71 35.27
N GLU A 225 22.56 3.63 36.24
CA GLU A 225 23.37 3.50 37.45
C GLU A 225 22.68 2.71 38.58
N MET A 226 21.40 2.34 38.43
CA MET A 226 20.62 1.51 39.37
C MET A 226 20.69 0.01 39.04
#